data_AF-A0A3P7E4M9-F1
#
_entry.id   AF-A0A3P7E4M9-F1
#
_cell.length_a   1.000
_cell.length_b   1.000
_cell.length_c   1.000
_cell.angle_alpha   90.00
_cell.angle_beta   90.00
_cell.angle_gamma   90.00
#
_symmetry.space_group_name_H-M   'P 1'
#
loop_
_entity.id
_entity.type
_entity.pdbx_description
1 polymer ?
#
loop_
_entity_poly.entity_id
_entity_poly.type
_entity_poly.pdbx_seq_one_letter_code
_entity_poly.pdbx_strand_id
1 'polypeptide(L)'
;MEEGLIQLNTNVNTFSGQECKIEYESLPTGTLLLLTLEQLACGASLIECMAAASVPSTLAKCLYIFLDLPPSESSELSKTRLLFQCKFTGLLQKICVSAFAAEELVQADALRHLFSASVDPCSSENACWRRNSCKILTTLAQNSLTPLVIQYIHDSGCIAECIENLRQMRLPKRDVMETFTSLFHVLSESSRSSTQLLDDFHACGAYSAFTELLLKVELEESEEAKKFCQQLCRILGDLVFIGSQEIRPRGSSVVEIFQLPGFVGHLPKAKSKLSLLIPV
;
A
#
# COMPACT_ATOMS: atom_id res chain seq x y z
N MET A 1 -19.15 7.58 11.86
CA MET A 1 -18.02 8.34 12.45
C MET A 1 -17.04 8.72 11.33
N GLU A 2 -17.57 9.30 10.26
CA GLU A 2 -16.88 9.56 8.98
C GLU A 2 -16.75 11.06 8.70
N GLU A 3 -17.35 11.92 9.54
CA GLU A 3 -17.35 13.38 9.37
C GLU A 3 -16.04 14.05 9.85
N GLY A 4 -15.21 13.35 10.63
CA GLY A 4 -13.96 13.91 11.17
C GLY A 4 -12.74 13.79 10.26
N LEU A 5 -12.75 12.87 9.28
CA LEU A 5 -11.60 12.64 8.38
C LEU A 5 -11.72 13.39 7.06
N ILE A 6 -12.93 13.74 6.64
CA ILE A 6 -13.16 14.54 5.43
C ILE A 6 -12.77 16.00 5.67
N GLN A 7 -12.89 16.53 6.90
CA GLN A 7 -12.51 17.91 7.23
C GLN A 7 -11.00 18.17 7.26
N LEU A 8 -10.14 17.16 7.35
CA LEU A 8 -8.69 17.36 7.29
C LEU A 8 -8.13 17.33 5.87
N ASN A 9 -8.85 16.70 4.92
CA ASN A 9 -8.40 16.59 3.54
C ASN A 9 -8.93 17.72 2.65
N THR A 10 -10.01 18.40 3.04
CA THR A 10 -10.56 19.58 2.34
C THR A 10 -9.99 20.91 2.85
N ASN A 11 -9.47 20.98 4.07
CA ASN A 11 -8.92 22.22 4.63
C ASN A 11 -7.50 22.60 4.16
N VAL A 12 -6.88 21.80 3.28
CA VAL A 12 -5.57 22.15 2.68
C VAL A 12 -5.73 22.80 1.28
N ASN A 13 -6.86 22.58 0.59
CA ASN A 13 -7.03 23.04 -0.80
C ASN A 13 -8.17 24.05 -1.04
N THR A 14 -8.85 24.52 0.01
CA THR A 14 -9.74 25.68 -0.09
C THR A 14 -9.56 26.62 1.10
N PHE A 15 -8.38 27.23 1.21
CA PHE A 15 -8.29 28.56 1.79
C PHE A 15 -8.80 29.55 0.73
N SER A 16 -9.98 30.08 0.98
CA SER A 16 -10.52 31.25 0.28
C SER A 16 -9.45 32.33 0.13
N GLY A 17 -8.92 32.53 -1.08
CA GLY A 17 -8.21 33.76 -1.49
C GLY A 17 -7.14 34.30 -0.54
N GLN A 18 -6.49 33.46 0.25
CA GLN A 18 -5.43 33.84 1.18
C GLN A 18 -4.35 32.75 1.13
N GLU A 19 -3.23 33.05 0.48
CA GLU A 19 -2.03 32.23 0.53
C GLU A 19 -1.71 31.94 2.00
N CYS A 20 -1.77 30.65 2.38
CA CYS A 20 -1.29 30.22 3.69
C CYS A 20 0.24 30.38 3.67
N LYS A 21 0.72 31.55 4.10
CA LYS A 21 2.16 31.80 4.28
C LYS A 21 2.66 30.84 5.35
N ILE A 22 3.35 29.79 4.91
CA ILE A 22 4.16 28.97 5.79
C ILE A 22 5.27 29.88 6.31
N GLU A 23 5.28 30.18 7.61
CA GLU A 23 6.37 30.91 8.25
C GLU A 23 7.58 29.99 8.40
N TYR A 24 8.43 29.95 7.38
CA TYR A 24 9.59 29.06 7.33
C TYR A 24 10.58 29.31 8.49
N GLU A 25 10.67 30.53 9.03
CA GLU A 25 11.65 30.89 10.06
C GLU A 25 11.40 30.22 11.42
N SER A 26 10.18 29.77 11.70
CA SER A 26 9.82 29.11 12.97
C SER A 26 9.81 27.58 12.89
N LEU A 27 10.02 27.02 11.69
CA LEU A 27 9.95 25.57 11.48
C LEU A 27 11.26 24.87 11.88
N PRO A 28 11.18 23.67 12.50
CA PRO A 28 12.36 22.87 12.75
C PRO A 28 13.12 22.56 11.46
N THR A 29 14.45 22.47 11.56
CA THR A 29 15.34 22.20 10.42
C THR A 29 14.96 20.94 9.63
N GLY A 30 14.52 19.88 10.32
CA GLY A 30 14.06 18.65 9.67
C GLY A 30 12.84 18.87 8.76
N THR A 31 11.89 19.72 9.17
CA THR A 31 10.72 20.06 8.36
C THR A 31 11.13 20.90 7.15
N LEU A 32 12.03 21.87 7.33
CA LEU A 32 12.55 22.69 6.23
C LEU A 32 13.31 21.86 5.19
N LEU A 33 14.08 20.87 5.64
CA LEU A 33 14.73 19.92 4.75
C LEU A 33 13.72 19.15 3.90
N LEU A 34 12.67 18.59 4.52
CA LEU A 34 11.62 17.86 3.80
C LEU A 34 10.90 18.75 2.78
N LEU A 35 10.58 20.00 3.15
CA LEU A 35 9.97 20.96 2.24
C LEU A 35 10.87 21.25 1.05
N THR A 36 12.18 21.42 1.28
CA THR A 36 13.16 21.67 0.22
C THR A 36 13.24 20.47 -0.74
N LEU A 37 13.34 19.25 -0.19
CA LEU A 37 13.35 18.01 -0.99
C LEU A 37 12.04 17.81 -1.75
N GLU A 38 10.89 18.17 -1.18
CA GLU A 38 9.58 18.09 -1.84
C GLU A 38 9.49 19.03 -3.05
N GLN A 39 10.05 20.24 -2.95
CA GLN A 39 10.15 21.18 -4.07
C GLN A 39 11.12 20.67 -5.15
N LEU A 40 12.24 20.04 -4.74
CA LEU A 40 13.20 19.44 -5.67
C LEU A 40 12.64 18.20 -6.38
N ALA A 41 11.73 17.46 -5.76
CA ALA A 41 11.09 16.29 -6.36
C ALA A 41 10.06 16.68 -7.45
N CYS A 42 10.31 17.68 -8.29
CA CYS A 42 9.38 18.22 -9.29
C CYS A 42 9.48 17.55 -10.68
N GLY A 43 10.41 16.61 -10.87
CA GLY A 43 10.55 15.86 -12.13
C GLY A 43 11.37 14.58 -11.98
N ALA A 44 11.27 13.70 -12.97
CA ALA A 44 11.91 12.38 -12.96
C ALA A 44 13.44 12.45 -12.79
N SER A 45 14.11 13.34 -13.51
CA SER A 45 15.58 13.51 -13.44
C SER A 45 16.05 13.95 -12.05
N LEU A 46 15.30 14.79 -11.34
CA LEU A 46 15.64 15.18 -9.98
C LEU A 46 15.37 14.05 -8.99
N ILE A 47 14.30 13.27 -9.19
CA ILE A 47 14.07 12.06 -8.39
C ILE A 47 15.20 11.03 -8.59
N GLU A 48 15.71 10.88 -9.81
CA GLU A 48 16.89 10.05 -10.09
C GLU A 48 18.14 10.56 -9.37
N CYS A 49 18.40 11.87 -9.39
CA CYS A 49 19.47 12.48 -8.60
C CYS A 49 19.30 12.23 -7.09
N MET A 50 18.07 12.30 -6.58
CA MET A 50 17.76 12.02 -5.18
C MET A 50 18.01 10.55 -4.82
N ALA A 51 17.65 9.63 -5.70
CA ALA A 51 17.95 8.21 -5.54
C ALA A 51 19.46 7.94 -5.60
N ALA A 52 20.19 8.55 -6.55
CA ALA A 52 21.65 8.47 -6.58
C ALA A 52 22.32 9.03 -5.30
N ALA A 53 21.63 9.94 -4.59
CA ALA A 53 22.04 10.47 -3.30
C ALA A 53 21.43 9.71 -2.09
N SER A 54 20.83 8.53 -2.30
CA SER A 54 20.23 7.66 -1.27
C SER A 54 19.13 8.30 -0.43
N VAL A 55 18.42 9.28 -0.97
CA VAL A 55 17.26 9.87 -0.29
C VAL A 55 16.14 8.85 -0.04
N PRO A 56 15.70 8.02 -1.01
CA PRO A 56 14.62 7.05 -0.79
C PRO A 56 14.96 6.07 0.33
N SER A 57 16.12 5.42 0.27
CA SER A 57 16.56 4.45 1.28
C SER A 57 16.76 5.06 2.66
N THR A 58 17.29 6.28 2.74
CA THR A 58 17.41 7.01 4.01
C THR A 58 16.03 7.28 4.64
N LEU A 59 15.07 7.76 3.85
CA LEU A 59 13.71 8.00 4.33
C LEU A 59 13.02 6.69 4.74
N ALA A 60 13.16 5.61 3.98
CA ALA A 60 12.60 4.31 4.37
C ALA A 60 13.17 3.79 5.70
N LYS A 61 14.49 3.93 5.92
CA LYS A 61 15.15 3.57 7.19
C LYS A 61 14.69 4.46 8.35
N CYS A 62 14.55 5.77 8.13
CA CYS A 62 13.98 6.68 9.11
C CYS A 62 12.57 6.26 9.52
N LEU A 63 11.73 5.85 8.57
CA LEU A 63 10.37 5.42 8.84
C LEU A 63 10.30 4.21 9.79
N TYR A 64 11.23 3.27 9.63
CA TYR A 64 11.38 2.13 10.54
C TYR A 64 11.79 2.59 11.95
N ILE A 65 12.81 3.43 12.05
CA ILE A 65 13.27 3.98 13.34
C ILE A 65 12.19 4.81 14.04
N PHE A 66 11.31 5.47 13.27
CA PHE A 66 10.24 6.29 13.84
C PHE A 66 9.18 5.53 14.63
N LEU A 67 9.15 4.20 14.51
CA LEU A 67 8.31 3.34 15.34
C LEU A 67 8.69 3.41 16.83
N ASP A 68 9.96 3.71 17.12
CA ASP A 68 10.53 3.73 18.47
C ASP A 68 10.71 5.15 19.04
N LEU A 69 10.10 6.16 18.41
CA LEU A 69 10.18 7.53 18.93
C LEU A 69 9.54 7.62 20.33
N PRO A 70 10.12 8.44 21.23
CA PRO A 70 9.54 8.70 22.53
C PRO A 70 8.18 9.42 22.40
N PRO A 71 7.33 9.31 23.43
CA PRO A 71 6.02 9.96 23.42
C PRO A 71 6.12 11.48 23.35
N SER A 72 5.10 12.12 22.77
CA SER A 72 5.07 13.59 22.63
C SER A 72 4.67 14.24 23.95
N GLU A 73 5.52 15.11 24.49
CA GLU A 73 5.29 15.74 25.81
C GLU A 73 4.36 16.97 25.77
N SER A 74 4.07 17.55 24.58
CA SER A 74 3.23 18.77 24.48
C SER A 74 2.38 18.90 23.22
N SER A 75 1.33 19.72 23.32
CA SER A 75 0.36 19.98 22.24
C SER A 75 0.99 20.69 21.02
N GLU A 76 1.91 21.65 21.25
CA GLU A 76 2.61 22.34 20.15
C GLU A 76 3.58 21.40 19.42
N LEU A 77 4.34 20.57 20.16
CA LEU A 77 5.17 19.51 19.56
C LEU A 77 4.33 18.55 18.71
N SER A 78 3.08 18.33 19.09
CA SER A 78 2.16 17.45 18.37
C SER A 78 1.74 18.03 17.01
N LYS A 79 1.52 19.36 16.90
CA LYS A 79 1.24 20.03 15.61
C LYS A 79 2.45 19.99 14.70
N THR A 80 3.63 20.32 15.22
CA THR A 80 4.89 20.27 14.47
C THR A 80 5.19 18.87 13.96
N ARG A 81 4.95 17.85 14.81
CA ARG A 81 5.08 16.43 14.46
C ARG A 81 4.12 16.03 13.35
N LEU A 82 2.87 16.51 13.38
CA LEU A 82 1.89 16.23 12.35
C LEU A 82 2.32 16.80 10.99
N LEU A 83 2.78 18.07 10.95
CA LEU A 83 3.29 18.67 9.72
C LEU A 83 4.49 17.88 9.16
N PHE A 84 5.46 17.56 10.02
CA PHE A 84 6.62 16.76 9.65
C PHE A 84 6.19 15.40 9.08
N GLN A 85 5.27 14.70 9.75
CA GLN A 85 4.74 13.41 9.29
C GLN A 85 4.08 13.52 7.91
N CYS A 86 3.23 14.52 7.70
CA CYS A 86 2.57 14.74 6.42
C CYS A 86 3.58 14.99 5.29
N LYS A 87 4.57 15.85 5.54
CA LYS A 87 5.61 16.17 4.55
C LYS A 87 6.56 15.01 4.29
N PHE A 88 6.91 14.26 5.33
CA PHE A 88 7.73 13.06 5.21
C PHE A 88 7.05 12.00 4.33
N THR A 89 5.78 11.71 4.63
CA THR A 89 5.01 10.69 3.90
C THR A 89 4.78 11.12 2.47
N GLY A 90 4.36 12.38 2.24
CA GLY A 90 4.12 12.91 0.91
C GLY A 90 5.37 12.90 0.03
N LEU A 91 6.53 13.29 0.58
CA LEU A 91 7.80 13.22 -0.12
C LEU A 91 8.16 11.79 -0.52
N LEU A 92 8.12 10.85 0.44
CA LEU A 92 8.51 9.47 0.16
C LEU A 92 7.55 8.81 -0.84
N GLN A 93 6.24 9.05 -0.75
CA GLN A 93 5.29 8.59 -1.76
C GLN A 93 5.63 9.15 -3.15
N LYS A 94 5.90 10.45 -3.26
CA LYS A 94 6.23 11.10 -4.53
C LYS A 94 7.48 10.51 -5.19
N ILE A 95 8.50 10.23 -4.38
CA ILE A 95 9.75 9.61 -4.84
C ILE A 95 9.51 8.15 -5.28
N CYS A 96 8.76 7.38 -4.48
CA CYS A 96 8.49 5.95 -4.70
C CYS A 96 7.51 5.64 -5.86
N VAL A 97 7.09 6.64 -6.64
CA VAL A 97 6.45 6.42 -7.95
C VAL A 97 7.50 6.09 -9.03
N SER A 98 8.77 6.45 -8.80
CA SER A 98 9.87 6.17 -9.74
C SER A 98 10.41 4.75 -9.56
N ALA A 99 10.48 4.01 -10.67
CA ALA A 99 11.16 2.72 -10.73
C ALA A 99 12.62 2.81 -10.26
N PHE A 100 13.35 3.87 -10.63
CA PHE A 100 14.74 4.06 -10.22
C PHE A 100 14.89 4.22 -8.71
N ALA A 101 13.95 4.93 -8.06
CA ALA A 101 13.92 5.04 -6.61
C ALA A 101 13.58 3.70 -5.94
N ALA A 102 12.65 2.93 -6.50
CA ALA A 102 12.32 1.60 -5.99
C ALA A 102 13.49 0.61 -6.10
N GLU A 103 14.24 0.66 -7.19
CA GLU A 103 15.45 -0.17 -7.36
C GLU A 103 16.59 0.27 -6.41
N GLU A 104 16.72 1.56 -6.12
CA GLU A 104 17.64 2.04 -5.09
C GLU A 104 17.27 1.52 -3.69
N LEU A 105 15.98 1.49 -3.34
CA LEU A 105 15.52 0.90 -2.08
C LEU A 105 15.93 -0.57 -1.94
N VAL A 106 15.86 -1.32 -3.04
CA VAL A 106 16.29 -2.73 -3.12
C VAL A 106 17.80 -2.83 -2.94
N GLN A 107 18.58 -2.05 -3.69
CA GLN A 107 20.05 -2.06 -3.61
C GLN A 107 20.57 -1.69 -2.21
N ALA A 108 19.87 -0.80 -1.51
CA ALA A 108 20.21 -0.35 -0.17
C ALA A 108 19.63 -1.21 0.98
N ASP A 109 18.99 -2.34 0.65
CA ASP A 109 18.24 -3.22 1.57
C ASP A 109 17.17 -2.50 2.41
N ALA A 110 16.70 -1.34 1.93
CA ALA A 110 15.77 -0.48 2.63
C ALA A 110 14.30 -0.89 2.41
N LEU A 111 14.01 -1.65 1.35
CA LEU A 111 12.65 -2.13 1.10
C LEU A 111 12.18 -3.11 2.19
N ARG A 112 13.04 -4.00 2.69
CA ARG A 112 12.69 -4.89 3.81
C ARG A 112 12.25 -4.12 5.05
N HIS A 113 12.89 -2.98 5.33
CA HIS A 113 12.52 -2.12 6.46
C HIS A 113 11.09 -1.57 6.34
N LEU A 114 10.56 -1.33 5.13
CA LEU A 114 9.17 -0.93 4.93
C LEU A 114 8.20 -2.08 5.25
N PHE A 115 8.54 -3.30 4.85
CA PHE A 115 7.76 -4.50 5.18
C PHE A 115 7.76 -4.75 6.69
N SER A 116 8.92 -4.78 7.35
CA SER A 116 9.01 -4.93 8.80
C SER A 116 8.26 -3.79 9.52
N ALA A 117 8.44 -2.54 9.07
CA ALA A 117 7.73 -1.41 9.67
C ALA A 117 6.19 -1.50 9.57
N SER A 118 5.67 -2.17 8.54
CA SER A 118 4.23 -2.34 8.34
C SER A 118 3.60 -3.29 9.34
N VAL A 119 4.36 -4.25 9.88
CA VAL A 119 3.86 -5.28 10.80
C VAL A 119 4.36 -5.12 12.24
N ASP A 120 5.38 -4.29 12.46
CA ASP A 120 5.99 -4.15 13.78
C ASP A 120 5.06 -3.48 14.82
N PRO A 121 4.93 -4.06 16.02
CA PRO A 121 4.24 -3.42 17.13
C PRO A 121 4.94 -2.13 17.53
N CYS A 122 4.16 -1.07 17.78
CA CYS A 122 4.67 0.18 18.32
C CYS A 122 3.61 0.86 19.19
N SER A 123 4.00 1.93 19.90
CA SER A 123 3.07 2.73 20.70
C SER A 123 1.95 3.29 19.83
N SER A 124 0.78 3.55 20.43
CA SER A 124 -0.37 4.12 19.72
C SER A 124 -0.07 5.48 19.08
N GLU A 125 0.84 6.26 19.68
CA GLU A 125 1.31 7.55 19.17
C GLU A 125 2.21 7.41 17.93
N ASN A 126 2.86 6.26 17.76
CA ASN A 126 3.73 5.95 16.62
C ASN A 126 3.02 5.12 15.54
N ALA A 127 1.78 4.67 15.79
CA ALA A 127 0.99 3.89 14.84
C ALA A 127 0.80 4.60 13.49
N CYS A 128 0.93 5.93 13.43
CA CYS A 128 0.90 6.66 12.17
C CYS A 128 2.08 6.32 11.24
N TRP A 129 3.26 6.03 11.78
CA TRP A 129 4.45 5.68 11.00
C TRP A 129 4.31 4.29 10.36
N ARG A 130 3.83 3.30 11.12
CA ARG A 130 3.46 1.98 10.56
C ARG A 130 2.46 2.10 9.41
N ARG A 131 1.42 2.92 9.59
CA ARG A 131 0.43 3.19 8.52
C ARG A 131 1.05 3.87 7.31
N ASN A 132 1.98 4.80 7.52
CA ASN A 132 2.72 5.41 6.43
C ASN A 132 3.54 4.36 5.67
N SER A 133 4.15 3.37 6.34
CA SER A 133 4.84 2.26 5.66
C SER A 133 3.91 1.48 4.74
N CYS A 134 2.69 1.16 5.21
CA CYS A 134 1.66 0.52 4.40
C CYS A 134 1.29 1.36 3.16
N LYS A 135 1.20 2.68 3.32
CA LYS A 135 0.96 3.61 2.20
C LYS A 135 2.11 3.61 1.20
N ILE A 136 3.37 3.63 1.66
CA ILE A 136 4.53 3.57 0.76
C ILE A 136 4.56 2.23 0.00
N LEU A 137 4.31 1.10 0.69
CA LEU A 137 4.21 -0.22 0.05
C LEU A 137 3.11 -0.25 -1.02
N THR A 138 1.96 0.36 -0.74
CA THR A 138 0.86 0.48 -1.72
C THR A 138 1.26 1.36 -2.91
N THR A 139 1.95 2.47 -2.67
CA THR A 139 2.48 3.33 -3.75
C THR A 139 3.49 2.57 -4.63
N LEU A 140 4.43 1.85 -4.02
CA LEU A 140 5.38 1.00 -4.75
C LEU A 140 4.65 -0.08 -5.56
N ALA A 141 3.67 -0.75 -4.96
CA ALA A 141 2.87 -1.79 -5.61
C ALA A 141 2.26 -1.28 -6.92
N GLN A 142 1.63 -0.11 -6.87
CA GLN A 142 0.88 0.46 -7.99
C GLN A 142 1.74 1.07 -9.09
N ASN A 143 2.99 1.45 -8.81
CA ASN A 143 3.78 2.30 -9.72
C ASN A 143 5.14 1.73 -10.08
N SER A 144 5.75 0.91 -9.22
CA SER A 144 7.19 0.66 -9.27
C SER A 144 7.61 -0.76 -8.89
N LEU A 145 6.73 -1.76 -9.04
CA LEU A 145 7.10 -3.17 -8.96
C LEU A 145 7.82 -3.62 -10.24
N THR A 146 9.10 -3.26 -10.35
CA THR A 146 9.95 -3.79 -11.41
C THR A 146 10.28 -5.26 -11.15
N PRO A 147 10.72 -6.04 -12.17
CA PRO A 147 11.16 -7.41 -11.96
C PRO A 147 12.25 -7.54 -10.88
N LEU A 148 13.15 -6.56 -10.77
CA LEU A 148 14.17 -6.52 -9.73
C LEU A 148 13.55 -6.40 -8.32
N VAL A 149 12.54 -5.54 -8.17
CA VAL A 149 11.82 -5.35 -6.90
C VAL A 149 11.06 -6.62 -6.51
N ILE A 150 10.35 -7.24 -7.46
CA ILE A 150 9.63 -8.50 -7.21
C ILE A 150 10.60 -9.61 -6.80
N GLN A 151 11.71 -9.77 -7.53
CA GLN A 151 12.73 -10.77 -7.22
C GLN A 151 13.33 -10.54 -5.83
N TYR A 152 13.64 -9.28 -5.47
CA TYR A 152 14.13 -8.97 -4.13
C TYR A 152 13.12 -9.32 -3.04
N ILE A 153 11.82 -9.02 -3.22
CA ILE A 153 10.78 -9.35 -2.23
C ILE A 153 10.73 -10.87 -1.97
N HIS A 154 10.85 -11.67 -3.04
CA HIS A 154 10.96 -13.12 -2.95
C HIS A 154 12.22 -13.57 -2.21
N ASP A 155 13.40 -13.18 -2.71
CA ASP A 155 14.71 -13.60 -2.16
C ASP A 155 14.87 -13.18 -0.70
N SER A 156 14.25 -12.06 -0.33
CA SER A 156 14.30 -11.50 1.01
C SER A 156 13.32 -12.12 1.99
N GLY A 157 12.38 -12.94 1.53
CA GLY A 157 11.37 -13.59 2.36
C GLY A 157 10.32 -12.63 2.95
N CYS A 158 10.15 -11.44 2.37
CA CYS A 158 9.31 -10.37 2.93
C CYS A 158 7.86 -10.82 3.15
N ILE A 159 7.30 -11.60 2.22
CA ILE A 159 5.91 -12.09 2.31
C ILE A 159 5.75 -13.02 3.52
N ALA A 160 6.66 -14.00 3.67
CA ALA A 160 6.60 -14.96 4.76
C ALA A 160 6.74 -14.27 6.13
N GLU A 161 7.67 -13.32 6.27
CA GLU A 161 7.88 -12.56 7.50
C GLU A 161 6.65 -11.71 7.87
N CYS A 162 6.04 -11.05 6.88
CA CYS A 162 4.82 -10.28 7.12
C CYS A 162 3.65 -11.17 7.57
N ILE A 163 3.46 -12.32 6.93
CA ILE A 163 2.40 -13.27 7.29
C ILE A 163 2.60 -13.83 8.69
N GLU A 164 3.84 -14.17 9.05
CA GLU A 164 4.13 -14.66 10.39
C GLU A 164 3.81 -13.61 11.45
N ASN A 165 4.13 -12.34 11.22
CA ASN A 165 3.76 -11.28 12.16
C ASN A 165 2.26 -11.02 12.24
N LEU A 166 1.53 -11.07 11.10
CA LEU A 166 0.08 -10.89 11.08
C LEU A 166 -0.66 -12.02 11.84
N ARG A 167 -0.15 -13.26 11.80
CA ARG A 167 -0.70 -14.41 12.56
C ARG A 167 -0.72 -14.17 14.05
N GLN A 168 0.32 -13.51 14.58
CA GLN A 168 0.48 -13.31 16.01
C GLN A 168 -0.50 -12.29 16.59
N MET A 169 -1.22 -11.53 15.74
CA MET A 169 -2.24 -10.55 16.16
C MET A 169 -1.76 -9.58 17.24
N ARG A 170 -0.50 -9.16 17.15
CA ARG A 170 0.12 -8.19 18.07
C ARG A 170 -0.32 -6.75 17.82
N LEU A 171 -1.03 -6.52 16.73
CA LEU A 171 -1.52 -5.21 16.30
C LEU A 171 -3.04 -5.08 16.52
N PRO A 172 -3.56 -3.84 16.69
CA PRO A 172 -4.99 -3.59 16.61
C PRO A 172 -5.60 -4.08 15.30
N LYS A 173 -6.85 -4.58 15.32
CA LYS A 173 -7.55 -5.14 14.15
C LYS A 173 -7.52 -4.21 12.93
N ARG A 174 -7.73 -2.90 13.14
CA ARG A 174 -7.59 -1.87 12.10
C ARG A 174 -6.23 -1.90 11.42
N ASP A 175 -5.16 -2.02 12.19
CA ASP A 175 -3.78 -1.93 11.69
C ASP A 175 -3.38 -3.25 10.99
N VAL A 176 -3.84 -4.40 11.48
CA VAL A 176 -3.75 -5.69 10.77
C VAL A 176 -4.39 -5.58 9.38
N MET A 177 -5.57 -4.97 9.31
CA MET A 177 -6.31 -4.81 8.07
C MET A 177 -5.61 -3.87 7.08
N GLU A 178 -5.05 -2.76 7.55
CA GLU A 178 -4.29 -1.82 6.71
C GLU A 178 -3.03 -2.48 6.15
N THR A 179 -2.34 -3.27 6.98
CA THR A 179 -1.17 -4.04 6.56
C THR A 179 -1.54 -5.09 5.51
N PHE A 180 -2.60 -5.86 5.76
CA PHE A 180 -3.07 -6.87 4.81
C PHE A 180 -3.55 -6.25 3.50
N THR A 181 -4.19 -5.08 3.56
CA THR A 181 -4.56 -4.32 2.36
C THR A 181 -3.32 -3.94 1.55
N SER A 182 -2.24 -3.46 2.20
CA SER A 182 -1.01 -3.13 1.49
C SER A 182 -0.33 -4.36 0.87
N LEU A 183 -0.30 -5.49 1.60
CA LEU A 183 0.22 -6.76 1.10
C LEU A 183 -0.58 -7.28 -0.09
N PHE A 184 -1.91 -7.20 -0.03
CA PHE A 184 -2.80 -7.53 -1.14
C PHE A 184 -2.47 -6.72 -2.39
N HIS A 185 -2.21 -5.42 -2.27
CA HIS A 185 -1.80 -4.61 -3.42
C HIS A 185 -0.48 -5.10 -4.01
N VAL A 186 0.52 -5.44 -3.18
CA VAL A 186 1.79 -6.01 -3.67
C VAL A 186 1.57 -7.32 -4.45
N LEU A 187 0.75 -8.22 -3.90
CA LEU A 187 0.43 -9.51 -4.55
C LEU A 187 -0.37 -9.31 -5.85
N SER A 188 -1.36 -8.43 -5.83
CA SER A 188 -2.20 -8.11 -6.98
C SER A 188 -1.41 -7.51 -8.12
N GLU A 189 -0.63 -6.47 -7.84
CA GLU A 189 0.12 -5.74 -8.85
C GLU A 189 1.28 -6.57 -9.40
N SER A 190 1.99 -7.34 -8.57
CA SER A 190 3.05 -8.25 -9.04
C SER A 190 2.52 -9.36 -9.96
N SER A 191 1.30 -9.88 -9.71
CA SER A 191 0.69 -10.96 -10.51
C SER A 191 0.55 -10.65 -12.00
N ARG A 192 0.52 -9.36 -12.37
CA ARG A 192 0.45 -8.90 -13.76
C ARG A 192 1.69 -9.27 -14.57
N SER A 193 2.83 -9.46 -13.91
CA SER A 193 4.12 -9.81 -14.52
C SER A 193 4.69 -11.13 -14.02
N SER A 194 4.43 -11.53 -12.77
CA SER A 194 4.93 -12.77 -12.16
C SER A 194 4.00 -13.27 -11.05
N THR A 195 3.73 -14.59 -11.01
CA THR A 195 2.97 -15.20 -9.90
C THR A 195 3.81 -15.56 -8.69
N GLN A 196 5.13 -15.33 -8.74
CA GLN A 196 6.08 -15.80 -7.73
C GLN A 196 5.71 -15.37 -6.30
N LEU A 197 5.25 -14.13 -6.10
CA LEU A 197 4.84 -13.67 -4.77
C LEU A 197 3.51 -14.30 -4.29
N LEU A 198 2.63 -14.70 -5.21
CA LEU A 198 1.44 -15.49 -4.86
C LEU A 198 1.84 -16.92 -4.45
N ASP A 199 2.83 -17.49 -5.13
CA ASP A 199 3.38 -18.80 -4.80
C ASP A 199 4.05 -18.75 -3.40
N ASP A 200 4.80 -17.70 -3.08
CA ASP A 200 5.37 -17.47 -1.74
C ASP A 200 4.28 -17.33 -0.67
N PHE A 201 3.23 -16.56 -0.97
CA PHE A 201 2.07 -16.39 -0.09
C PHE A 201 1.37 -17.73 0.20
N HIS A 202 1.19 -18.56 -0.83
CA HIS A 202 0.64 -19.90 -0.67
C HIS A 202 1.60 -20.80 0.14
N ALA A 203 2.88 -20.83 -0.23
CA ALA A 203 3.89 -21.71 0.36
C ALA A 203 4.13 -21.44 1.85
N CYS A 204 4.04 -20.18 2.28
CA CYS A 204 4.15 -19.84 3.70
C CYS A 204 2.88 -20.16 4.51
N GLY A 205 1.80 -20.65 3.88
CA GLY A 205 0.54 -21.02 4.54
C GLY A 205 -0.33 -19.81 4.89
N ALA A 206 -0.30 -18.75 4.09
CA ALA A 206 -1.07 -17.53 4.40
C ALA A 206 -2.59 -17.77 4.39
N TYR A 207 -3.11 -18.59 3.46
CA TYR A 207 -4.54 -18.89 3.41
C TYR A 207 -5.05 -19.56 4.69
N SER A 208 -4.35 -20.58 5.18
CA SER A 208 -4.73 -21.27 6.43
C SER A 208 -4.66 -20.32 7.62
N ALA A 209 -3.63 -19.48 7.68
CA ALA A 209 -3.46 -18.48 8.72
C ALA A 209 -4.62 -17.48 8.78
N PHE A 210 -5.07 -16.96 7.64
CA PHE A 210 -6.19 -16.04 7.62
C PHE A 210 -7.53 -16.74 7.87
N THR A 211 -7.69 -18.01 7.47
CA THR A 211 -8.86 -18.80 7.87
C THR A 211 -8.93 -18.99 9.38
N GLU A 212 -7.82 -19.36 10.02
CA GLU A 212 -7.76 -19.49 11.49
C GLU A 212 -8.04 -18.15 12.19
N LEU A 213 -7.50 -17.05 11.64
CA LEU A 213 -7.77 -15.71 12.15
C LEU A 213 -9.25 -15.32 12.02
N LEU A 214 -9.87 -15.58 10.86
CA LEU A 214 -11.29 -15.32 10.63
C LEU A 214 -12.17 -16.08 11.63
N LEU A 215 -11.92 -17.39 11.79
CA LEU A 215 -12.66 -18.23 12.73
C LEU A 215 -12.50 -17.74 14.17
N LYS A 216 -11.30 -17.28 14.55
CA LYS A 216 -11.03 -16.73 15.87
C LYS A 216 -11.80 -15.43 16.12
N VAL A 217 -11.84 -14.52 15.14
CA VAL A 217 -12.49 -13.21 15.27
C VAL A 217 -14.01 -13.31 15.11
N GLU A 218 -14.53 -14.28 14.36
CA GLU A 218 -15.97 -14.53 14.20
C GLU A 218 -16.66 -14.88 15.54
N LEU A 219 -15.91 -15.49 16.47
CA LEU A 219 -16.40 -15.79 17.81
C LEU A 219 -16.54 -14.54 18.71
N GLU A 220 -15.99 -13.39 18.30
CA GLU A 220 -16.13 -12.15 19.04
C GLU A 220 -17.43 -11.44 18.68
N GLU A 221 -18.27 -11.12 19.68
CA GLU A 221 -19.57 -10.48 19.46
C GLU A 221 -19.51 -8.97 19.11
N SER A 222 -18.30 -8.39 19.02
CA SER A 222 -18.11 -6.95 18.83
C SER A 222 -18.38 -6.50 17.39
N GLU A 223 -18.91 -5.28 17.23
CA GLU A 223 -19.08 -4.67 15.89
C GLU A 223 -17.73 -4.43 15.17
N GLU A 224 -16.64 -4.23 15.92
CA GLU A 224 -15.30 -4.12 15.35
C GLU A 224 -14.85 -5.45 14.73
N ALA A 225 -15.09 -6.57 15.42
CA ALA A 225 -14.80 -7.91 14.91
C ALA A 225 -15.60 -8.23 13.65
N LYS A 226 -16.91 -7.93 13.64
CA LYS A 226 -17.75 -8.13 12.44
C LYS A 226 -17.23 -7.35 11.23
N LYS A 227 -16.87 -6.07 11.42
CA LYS A 227 -16.29 -5.23 10.35
C LYS A 227 -14.95 -5.76 9.86
N PHE A 228 -14.10 -6.21 10.79
CA PHE A 228 -12.83 -6.84 10.45
C PHE A 228 -13.04 -8.10 9.59
N CYS A 229 -13.92 -9.01 10.01
CA CYS A 229 -14.23 -10.23 9.25
C CYS A 229 -14.78 -9.90 7.86
N GLN A 230 -15.74 -8.97 7.75
CA GLN A 230 -16.28 -8.54 6.46
C GLN A 230 -15.19 -8.02 5.52
N GLN A 231 -14.30 -7.16 6.03
CA GLN A 231 -13.24 -6.60 5.21
C GLN A 231 -12.19 -7.64 4.82
N LEU A 232 -11.83 -8.56 5.72
CA LEU A 232 -10.86 -9.62 5.45
C LEU A 232 -11.42 -10.60 4.42
N CYS A 233 -12.67 -11.03 4.58
CA CYS A 233 -13.36 -11.88 3.59
C CYS A 233 -13.44 -11.21 2.21
N ARG A 234 -13.67 -9.89 2.15
CA ARG A 234 -13.66 -9.16 0.89
C ARG A 234 -12.29 -9.23 0.21
N ILE A 235 -11.22 -8.92 0.92
CA ILE A 235 -9.85 -8.92 0.35
C ILE A 235 -9.45 -10.34 -0.08
N LEU A 236 -9.75 -11.37 0.72
CA LEU A 236 -9.50 -12.76 0.34
C LEU A 236 -10.34 -13.20 -0.86
N GLY A 237 -11.59 -12.74 -0.93
CA GLY A 237 -12.49 -12.94 -2.05
C GLY A 237 -11.99 -12.26 -3.33
N ASP A 238 -11.33 -11.10 -3.23
CA ASP A 238 -10.69 -10.47 -4.38
C ASP A 238 -9.43 -11.25 -4.81
N LEU A 239 -8.68 -11.80 -3.83
CA LEU A 239 -7.43 -12.53 -4.07
C LEU A 239 -7.62 -13.81 -4.91
N VAL A 240 -8.78 -14.47 -4.83
CA VAL A 240 -9.05 -15.66 -5.67
C VAL A 240 -9.21 -15.34 -7.17
N PHE A 241 -9.39 -14.06 -7.52
CA PHE A 241 -9.44 -13.61 -8.92
C PHE A 241 -8.09 -13.09 -9.43
N ILE A 242 -7.04 -13.15 -8.61
CA ILE A 242 -5.71 -12.65 -8.94
C ILE A 242 -4.84 -13.81 -9.44
N GLY A 243 -4.19 -13.61 -10.59
CA GLY A 243 -3.28 -14.57 -11.21
C GLY A 243 -2.73 -14.03 -12.53
N SER A 244 -1.71 -14.69 -13.09
CA SER A 244 -1.07 -14.25 -14.34
C SER A 244 -1.92 -14.46 -15.59
N GLN A 245 -2.95 -15.30 -15.50
CA GLN A 245 -3.83 -15.62 -16.63
C GLN A 245 -5.29 -15.43 -16.25
N GLU A 246 -6.00 -14.66 -17.07
CA GLU A 246 -7.45 -14.60 -17.05
C GLU A 246 -8.01 -15.97 -17.45
N ILE A 247 -8.80 -16.59 -16.58
CA ILE A 247 -9.53 -17.83 -16.90
C ILE A 247 -10.64 -17.47 -17.88
N ARG A 248 -10.34 -17.56 -19.17
CA ARG A 248 -11.35 -17.42 -20.22
C ARG A 248 -12.08 -18.75 -20.44
N PRO A 249 -13.41 -18.74 -20.67
CA PRO A 249 -14.09 -19.90 -21.19
C PRO A 249 -13.35 -20.36 -22.45
N ARG A 250 -12.91 -21.62 -22.50
CA ARG A 250 -12.25 -22.16 -23.69
C ARG A 250 -13.26 -22.12 -24.84
N GLY A 251 -13.13 -21.14 -25.74
CA GLY A 251 -14.00 -20.95 -26.90
C GLY A 251 -13.89 -22.04 -27.98
N SER A 252 -13.22 -23.16 -27.69
CA SER A 252 -13.04 -24.25 -28.64
C SER A 252 -12.90 -25.59 -27.92
N SER A 253 -14.00 -26.01 -27.32
CA SER A 253 -14.38 -27.41 -27.31
C SER A 253 -15.90 -27.40 -27.28
N VAL A 254 -16.49 -27.93 -28.34
CA VAL A 254 -17.92 -28.19 -28.50
C VAL A 254 -18.35 -29.12 -27.36
N VAL A 255 -18.61 -28.54 -26.19
CA VAL A 255 -19.53 -29.08 -25.21
C VAL A 255 -20.67 -28.11 -25.32
N GLU A 256 -21.79 -28.57 -25.88
CA GLU A 256 -23.06 -27.87 -25.78
C GLU A 256 -23.17 -27.34 -24.35
N ILE A 257 -23.11 -26.01 -24.20
CA ILE A 257 -23.36 -25.37 -22.92
C ILE A 257 -24.72 -25.91 -22.51
N PHE A 258 -24.77 -26.72 -21.45
CA PHE A 258 -25.98 -27.40 -21.04
C PHE A 258 -27.02 -26.32 -20.75
N GLN A 259 -27.93 -26.12 -21.70
CA GLN A 259 -28.87 -25.03 -21.64
C GLN A 259 -30.03 -25.52 -20.77
N LEU A 260 -30.07 -25.05 -19.52
CA LEU A 260 -31.19 -25.31 -18.62
C LEU A 260 -32.50 -25.00 -19.38
N PRO A 261 -33.46 -25.95 -19.46
CA PRO A 261 -34.72 -25.73 -20.16
C PRO A 261 -35.42 -24.48 -19.61
N GLY A 262 -35.60 -23.45 -20.46
CA GLY A 262 -36.17 -22.16 -20.07
C GLY A 262 -35.16 -21.03 -19.80
N PHE A 263 -33.85 -21.31 -19.80
CA PHE A 263 -32.82 -20.29 -19.61
C PHE A 263 -32.31 -19.74 -20.96
N VAL A 264 -32.75 -18.53 -21.32
CA VAL A 264 -32.28 -17.80 -22.50
C VAL A 264 -31.10 -16.91 -22.08
N GLY A 265 -29.87 -17.39 -22.27
CA GLY A 265 -28.69 -16.55 -22.07
C GLY A 265 -28.62 -15.45 -23.15
N HIS A 266 -28.63 -14.18 -22.73
CA HIS A 266 -28.27 -13.09 -23.63
C HIS A 266 -26.76 -13.11 -23.87
N LEU A 267 -26.31 -13.87 -24.86
CA LEU A 267 -24.91 -13.85 -25.28
C LEU A 267 -24.57 -12.43 -25.76
N PRO A 268 -23.55 -11.74 -25.22
CA PRO A 268 -23.13 -10.45 -25.75
C PRO A 268 -22.75 -10.62 -27.22
N LYS A 269 -23.41 -9.89 -28.12
CA LYS A 269 -23.09 -9.92 -29.55
C LYS A 269 -21.69 -9.35 -29.74
N ALA A 270 -20.69 -10.23 -29.86
CA ALA A 270 -19.40 -9.86 -30.41
C ALA A 270 -19.62 -9.31 -31.83
N LYS A 271 -19.59 -7.99 -31.98
CA LYS A 271 -19.45 -7.33 -33.27
C LYS A 271 -18.12 -6.60 -33.29
N SER A 272 -17.11 -7.31 -33.78
CA SER A 272 -15.97 -6.73 -34.44
C SER A 272 -16.43 -5.73 -35.50
N LYS A 273 -16.12 -4.45 -35.31
CA LYS A 273 -15.93 -3.50 -36.40
C LYS A 273 -14.93 -2.42 -35.98
N LEU A 274 -13.67 -2.67 -36.33
CA LEU A 274 -12.72 -1.63 -36.69
C LEU A 274 -13.36 -0.78 -37.78
N SER A 275 -13.69 0.48 -37.47
CA SER A 275 -13.82 1.56 -38.45
C SER A 275 -14.30 2.86 -37.79
N LEU A 276 -13.43 3.87 -37.86
CA LEU A 276 -13.70 5.28 -38.19
C LEU A 276 -13.55 6.33 -37.07
N LEU A 277 -12.53 7.17 -37.33
CA LEU A 277 -12.54 8.63 -37.38
C LEU A 277 -12.56 9.43 -36.07
N ILE A 278 -11.42 10.10 -35.88
CA ILE A 278 -11.32 11.50 -35.42
C ILE A 278 -12.28 12.38 -36.25
N PRO A 279 -12.96 13.36 -35.63
CA PRO A 279 -12.66 14.73 -36.06
C PRO A 279 -12.62 15.77 -34.93
N VAL A 280 -11.57 16.60 -35.01
CA VAL A 280 -11.36 17.99 -34.55
C VAL A 280 -11.43 18.27 -33.06
#